data_AF-A0A661U7R0-F1
#
_entry.id   AF-A0A661U7R0-F1
#
_cell.length_a   1.000
_cell.length_b   1.000
_cell.length_c   1.000
_cell.angle_alpha   90.00
_cell.angle_beta   90.00
_cell.angle_gamma   90.00
#
_symmetry.space_group_name_H-M   'P 1'
#
loop_
_entity.id
_entity.type
_entity.pdbx_description
1 polymer ?
#
loop_
_entity_poly.entity_id
_entity_poly.type
_entity_poly.pdbx_seq_one_letter_code
_entity_poly.pdbx_strand_id
1 'polypeptide(L)'
;MDKLLGNLKASSKGGSVSESTVGDVIPQSMHSLFEAFDSVGRYEIARVAALNGIELVFAEPCEIGSTGISAPCDIFARSAGEGRGDFGNILVDGRDVSMNEKGYNIVAIDQSSGKLISSRSFDTARARGNSIWLQRQIAGTPEGAIVVLTAKEKNNATKDTLQALQSIGATFAMTEPDRADWSHCVIGVKGANPGTALEMYGPAASFAQVFGPRECGSSDSEIKAWLTKRAREKKRPVAWVSGTDPDDRILVAWP
;
A
#
# COMPACT_ATOMS: atom_id res chain seq x y z
N MET A 1 3.48 18.03 19.73
CA MET A 1 2.20 17.30 19.73
C MET A 1 1.04 18.22 20.11
N ASP A 2 0.96 18.72 21.36
CA ASP A 2 -0.11 19.63 21.80
C ASP A 2 -0.22 20.91 20.96
N LYS A 3 0.91 21.42 20.45
CA LYS A 3 0.95 22.56 19.54
C LYS A 3 0.34 22.27 18.16
N LEU A 4 0.58 21.07 17.61
CA LEU A 4 0.02 20.64 16.31
C LEU A 4 -1.50 20.44 16.45
N LEU A 5 -1.91 19.64 17.44
CA LEU A 5 -3.31 19.37 17.72
C LEU A 5 -4.07 20.65 18.15
N GLY A 6 -3.41 21.56 18.86
CA GLY A 6 -3.96 22.86 19.24
C GLY A 6 -4.16 23.79 18.04
N ASN A 7 -3.21 23.85 17.11
CA ASN A 7 -3.31 24.65 15.89
C ASN A 7 -4.44 24.14 14.97
N LEU A 8 -4.52 22.82 14.76
CA LEU A 8 -5.59 22.22 13.95
C LEU A 8 -6.98 22.41 14.59
N LYS A 9 -7.09 22.35 15.92
CA LYS A 9 -8.35 22.67 16.62
C LYS A 9 -8.73 24.15 16.48
N ALA A 10 -7.76 25.06 16.52
CA ALA A 10 -8.00 26.49 16.43
C ALA A 10 -8.48 26.95 15.03
N SER A 11 -8.16 26.21 13.96
CA SER A 11 -8.71 26.50 12.61
C SER A 11 -10.16 26.05 12.43
N SER A 12 -10.71 25.27 13.37
CA SER A 12 -12.10 24.78 13.30
C SER A 12 -13.12 25.90 13.60
N LYS A 13 -13.85 26.35 12.56
CA LYS A 13 -15.05 27.17 12.75
C LYS A 13 -16.25 26.26 12.94
N GLY A 14 -16.68 26.09 14.20
CA GLY A 14 -18.03 25.67 14.58
C GLY A 14 -18.58 24.42 13.87
N GLY A 15 -18.22 23.25 14.36
CA GLY A 15 -18.68 21.93 13.88
C GLY A 15 -17.56 20.91 14.08
N SER A 16 -17.87 19.67 14.44
CA SER A 16 -16.87 18.65 14.83
C SER A 16 -15.83 18.29 13.77
N VAL A 17 -15.94 18.83 12.55
CA VAL A 17 -15.05 18.60 11.41
C VAL A 17 -14.48 19.92 10.89
N SER A 18 -13.15 20.03 10.83
CA SER A 18 -12.41 21.16 10.26
C SER A 18 -11.85 20.83 8.88
N GLU A 19 -11.76 21.82 8.00
CA GLU A 19 -11.00 21.74 6.76
C GLU A 19 -9.53 22.14 7.02
N SER A 20 -8.59 21.39 6.45
CA SER A 20 -7.13 21.63 6.55
C SER A 20 -6.45 21.14 5.27
N THR A 21 -5.10 21.16 5.24
CA THR A 21 -4.31 20.48 4.20
C THR A 21 -3.52 19.29 4.75
N VAL A 22 -2.99 18.45 3.87
CA VAL A 22 -2.07 17.34 4.25
C VAL A 22 -0.84 17.89 4.98
N GLY A 23 -0.31 19.05 4.54
CA GLY A 23 0.82 19.72 5.20
C GLY A 23 0.52 20.14 6.64
N ASP A 24 -0.71 20.53 6.96
CA ASP A 24 -1.08 20.99 8.31
C ASP A 24 -1.13 19.86 9.35
N VAL A 25 -1.55 18.65 8.93
CA VAL A 25 -1.66 17.49 9.83
C VAL A 25 -0.33 16.82 10.11
N ILE A 26 0.74 17.23 9.43
CA ILE A 26 2.05 16.63 9.56
C ILE A 26 3.03 17.67 10.11
N PRO A 27 3.77 17.36 11.19
CA PRO A 27 4.72 18.31 11.78
C PRO A 27 5.69 18.95 10.77
N GLN A 28 5.87 20.28 10.89
CA GLN A 28 6.79 21.06 10.05
C GLN A 28 8.22 20.50 10.02
N SER A 29 8.70 19.92 11.12
CA SER A 29 10.00 19.25 11.20
C SER A 29 10.14 18.04 10.26
N MET A 30 9.02 17.54 9.75
CA MET A 30 8.97 16.45 8.79
C MET A 30 8.67 16.94 7.37
N HIS A 31 8.37 18.22 7.13
CA HIS A 31 8.13 18.76 5.78
C HIS A 31 9.38 18.67 4.87
N SER A 32 10.60 18.60 5.42
CA SER A 32 11.80 18.30 4.61
C SER A 32 11.85 16.84 4.14
N LEU A 33 11.15 15.92 4.81
CA LEU A 33 10.89 14.58 4.28
C LEU A 33 9.83 14.65 3.15
N PHE A 34 9.15 15.80 2.97
CA PHE A 34 8.12 16.03 1.95
C PHE A 34 8.64 16.54 0.62
N GLU A 35 9.77 17.22 0.56
CA GLU A 35 10.37 17.55 -0.75
C GLU A 35 10.76 16.28 -1.55
N ALA A 36 10.66 15.10 -0.92
CA ALA A 36 10.76 13.78 -1.54
C ALA A 36 9.41 13.02 -1.65
N PHE A 37 8.24 13.68 -1.53
CA PHE A 37 6.92 13.01 -1.45
C PHE A 37 6.51 12.18 -2.65
N ASP A 38 7.08 12.45 -3.83
CA ASP A 38 6.93 11.54 -4.98
C ASP A 38 7.48 10.13 -4.70
N SER A 39 8.26 9.96 -3.63
CA SER A 39 8.88 8.69 -3.21
C SER A 39 8.40 8.13 -1.86
N VAL A 40 7.53 8.85 -1.14
CA VAL A 40 6.98 8.40 0.16
C VAL A 40 5.55 7.90 -0.05
N GLY A 41 5.34 6.59 0.11
CA GLY A 41 4.01 5.99 -0.03
C GLY A 41 3.00 6.58 0.96
N ARG A 42 1.71 6.55 0.61
CA ARG A 42 0.62 7.04 1.50
C ARG A 42 0.58 6.28 2.81
N TYR A 43 1.04 5.04 2.81
CA TYR A 43 1.22 4.26 4.01
C TYR A 43 2.19 4.91 5.01
N GLU A 44 3.36 5.37 4.56
CA GLU A 44 4.32 6.07 5.41
C GLU A 44 3.72 7.36 5.98
N ILE A 45 3.00 8.12 5.16
CA ILE A 45 2.27 9.34 5.58
C ILE A 45 1.24 8.99 6.67
N ALA A 46 0.41 7.98 6.42
CA ALA A 46 -0.60 7.50 7.38
C ALA A 46 0.03 7.04 8.69
N ARG A 47 1.17 6.34 8.61
CA ARG A 47 1.89 5.83 9.77
C ARG A 47 2.49 6.97 10.59
N VAL A 48 3.08 7.97 9.94
CA VAL A 48 3.59 9.18 10.61
C VAL A 48 2.45 9.92 11.30
N ALA A 49 1.33 10.16 10.61
CA ALA A 49 0.16 10.78 11.20
C ALA A 49 -0.40 9.97 12.39
N ALA A 50 -0.46 8.63 12.26
CA ALA A 50 -0.92 7.75 13.32
C ALA A 50 0.00 7.78 14.55
N LEU A 51 1.33 7.86 14.37
CA LEU A 51 2.29 8.09 15.46
C LEU A 51 2.08 9.44 16.17
N ASN A 52 1.49 10.41 15.47
CA ASN A 52 1.11 11.71 16.00
C ASN A 52 -0.36 11.76 16.47
N GLY A 53 -1.03 10.59 16.57
CA GLY A 53 -2.37 10.45 17.10
C GLY A 53 -3.51 10.77 16.13
N ILE A 54 -3.22 10.98 14.84
CA ILE A 54 -4.21 11.29 13.80
C ILE A 54 -4.37 10.07 12.89
N GLU A 55 -5.59 9.57 12.73
CA GLU A 55 -5.87 8.52 11.74
C GLU A 55 -6.13 9.16 10.37
N LEU A 56 -5.32 8.85 9.35
CA LEU A 56 -5.62 9.26 7.97
C LEU A 56 -6.44 8.20 7.26
N VAL A 57 -7.45 8.63 6.52
CA VAL A 57 -8.34 7.80 5.71
C VAL A 57 -8.32 8.36 4.29
N PHE A 58 -7.84 7.59 3.33
CA PHE A 58 -7.74 8.04 1.94
C PHE A 58 -9.02 7.74 1.16
N ALA A 59 -9.40 8.67 0.28
CA ALA A 59 -10.63 8.63 -0.52
C ALA A 59 -10.56 7.76 -1.78
N GLU A 60 -9.38 7.22 -2.07
CA GLU A 60 -9.03 6.70 -3.39
C GLU A 60 -9.50 5.26 -3.66
N PRO A 61 -9.47 4.83 -4.94
CA PRO A 61 -10.23 3.68 -5.37
C PRO A 61 -9.78 2.42 -4.65
N CYS A 62 -10.76 1.61 -4.30
CA CYS A 62 -10.50 0.27 -3.82
C CYS A 62 -10.12 -0.69 -4.95
N GLU A 63 -10.23 -0.30 -6.22
CA GLU A 63 -9.87 -1.15 -7.35
C GLU A 63 -8.36 -1.42 -7.43
N ILE A 64 -8.01 -2.68 -7.62
CA ILE A 64 -6.63 -3.12 -7.84
C ILE A 64 -6.31 -2.88 -9.32
N GLY A 65 -5.63 -1.78 -9.60
CA GLY A 65 -5.23 -1.40 -10.95
C GLY A 65 -6.45 -1.31 -11.88
N SER A 66 -6.41 -2.04 -12.99
CA SER A 66 -7.55 -2.20 -13.91
C SER A 66 -8.08 -3.63 -13.95
N THR A 67 -7.86 -4.40 -12.87
CA THR A 67 -8.32 -5.80 -12.76
C THR A 67 -9.84 -5.93 -12.65
N GLY A 68 -10.55 -4.86 -12.27
CA GLY A 68 -11.98 -4.85 -11.98
C GLY A 68 -12.35 -5.44 -10.62
N ILE A 69 -11.36 -5.72 -9.76
CA ILE A 69 -11.57 -6.22 -8.40
C ILE A 69 -11.23 -5.15 -7.38
N SER A 70 -12.16 -4.91 -6.45
CA SER A 70 -11.93 -4.06 -5.29
C SER A 70 -11.22 -4.83 -4.18
N ALA A 71 -10.15 -4.25 -3.63
CA ALA A 71 -9.49 -4.73 -2.44
C ALA A 71 -10.45 -4.65 -1.24
N PRO A 72 -10.58 -5.70 -0.41
CA PRO A 72 -11.46 -5.73 0.76
C PRO A 72 -10.85 -5.04 1.99
N CYS A 73 -9.58 -4.65 1.93
CA CYS A 73 -8.79 -4.10 3.03
C CYS A 73 -7.65 -3.23 2.48
N ASP A 74 -6.98 -2.48 3.36
CA ASP A 74 -5.85 -1.65 2.94
C ASP A 74 -4.63 -2.54 2.68
N ILE A 75 -4.03 -2.44 1.50
CA ILE A 75 -2.87 -3.23 1.09
C ILE A 75 -1.75 -2.29 0.64
N PHE A 76 -0.56 -2.48 1.19
CA PHE A 76 0.64 -1.75 0.82
C PHE A 76 1.80 -2.71 0.58
N ALA A 77 2.49 -2.54 -0.54
CA ALA A 77 3.63 -3.36 -0.93
C ALA A 77 4.81 -2.45 -1.24
N ARG A 78 5.98 -2.74 -0.65
CA ARG A 78 7.21 -2.01 -0.97
C ARG A 78 8.41 -2.93 -1.15
N SER A 79 9.27 -2.54 -2.07
CA SER A 79 10.45 -3.30 -2.47
C SER A 79 11.64 -2.35 -2.58
N ALA A 80 12.77 -2.72 -1.97
CA ALA A 80 13.99 -1.93 -2.03
C ALA A 80 14.83 -2.21 -3.30
N GLY A 81 14.80 -3.43 -3.83
CA GLY A 81 15.83 -3.91 -4.78
C GLY A 81 17.16 -4.21 -4.07
N GLU A 82 18.23 -4.51 -4.83
CA GLU A 82 19.57 -4.74 -4.28
C GLU A 82 20.30 -3.40 -4.01
N GLY A 83 20.88 -3.25 -2.81
CA GLY A 83 21.78 -2.14 -2.48
C GLY A 83 21.15 -0.77 -2.18
N ARG A 84 19.80 -0.65 -2.22
CA ARG A 84 19.07 0.60 -1.93
C ARG A 84 18.34 0.60 -0.58
N GLY A 85 18.21 -0.57 0.05
CA GLY A 85 17.53 -0.79 1.32
C GLY A 85 17.38 -2.28 1.61
N ASP A 86 16.79 -2.62 2.76
CA ASP A 86 16.65 -4.01 3.23
C ASP A 86 15.18 -4.38 3.50
N PHE A 87 14.31 -4.12 2.52
CA PHE A 87 12.87 -4.34 2.68
C PHE A 87 12.19 -4.98 1.46
N GLY A 88 11.29 -5.93 1.77
CA GLY A 88 10.29 -6.53 0.90
C GLY A 88 9.01 -6.72 1.71
N ASN A 89 8.46 -5.61 2.24
CA ASN A 89 7.34 -5.65 3.17
C ASN A 89 6.02 -5.70 2.41
N ILE A 90 5.06 -6.45 2.95
CA ILE A 90 3.68 -6.51 2.47
C ILE A 90 2.79 -6.28 3.68
N LEU A 91 2.05 -5.19 3.68
CA LEU A 91 1.22 -4.78 4.79
C LEU A 91 -0.25 -4.90 4.41
N VAL A 92 -1.02 -5.50 5.32
CA VAL A 92 -2.48 -5.62 5.22
C VAL A 92 -3.06 -4.99 6.47
N ASP A 93 -3.93 -3.99 6.29
CA ASP A 93 -4.44 -3.11 7.35
C ASP A 93 -3.32 -2.58 8.28
N GLY A 94 -2.19 -2.24 7.65
CA GLY A 94 -1.00 -1.70 8.31
C GLY A 94 -0.18 -2.69 9.14
N ARG A 95 -0.56 -3.97 9.17
CA ARG A 95 0.25 -5.05 9.74
C ARG A 95 1.11 -5.68 8.66
N ASP A 96 2.43 -5.76 8.89
CA ASP A 96 3.32 -6.52 8.01
C ASP A 96 3.00 -8.02 8.12
N VAL A 97 2.67 -8.60 6.96
CA VAL A 97 2.33 -10.01 6.79
C VAL A 97 3.30 -10.71 5.84
N SER A 98 4.32 -10.02 5.33
CA SER A 98 5.39 -10.69 4.57
C SER A 98 6.33 -11.46 5.48
N MET A 99 7.10 -12.37 4.89
CA MET A 99 8.23 -13.00 5.59
C MET A 99 9.42 -12.03 5.72
N ASN A 100 9.46 -11.00 4.88
CA ASN A 100 10.54 -10.02 4.74
C ASN A 100 11.94 -10.65 4.58
N GLU A 101 11.99 -11.79 3.89
CA GLU A 101 13.21 -12.56 3.62
C GLU A 101 13.80 -12.21 2.25
N LYS A 102 15.07 -12.56 2.03
CA LYS A 102 15.72 -12.39 0.72
C LYS A 102 14.94 -13.07 -0.41
N GLY A 103 14.90 -12.41 -1.56
CA GLY A 103 14.22 -12.89 -2.75
C GLY A 103 12.79 -12.34 -2.89
N TYR A 104 11.90 -13.15 -3.47
CA TYR A 104 10.50 -12.77 -3.65
C TYR A 104 9.69 -13.17 -2.43
N ASN A 105 9.04 -12.19 -1.80
CA ASN A 105 8.01 -12.39 -0.81
C ASN A 105 6.66 -12.35 -1.52
N ILE A 106 5.77 -13.29 -1.18
CA ILE A 106 4.44 -13.40 -1.79
C ILE A 106 3.39 -13.69 -0.72
N VAL A 107 2.28 -12.98 -0.83
CA VAL A 107 1.12 -13.07 0.03
C VAL A 107 -0.11 -13.25 -0.84
N ALA A 108 -0.95 -14.23 -0.49
CA ALA A 108 -2.26 -14.43 -1.11
C ALA A 108 -3.36 -14.08 -0.10
N ILE A 109 -4.36 -13.32 -0.54
CA ILE A 109 -5.44 -12.78 0.28
C ILE A 109 -6.77 -13.14 -0.37
N ASP A 110 -7.73 -13.57 0.44
CA ASP A 110 -9.09 -13.84 0.00
C ASP A 110 -9.79 -12.52 -0.39
N GLN A 111 -10.25 -12.42 -1.63
CA GLN A 111 -10.82 -11.18 -2.17
C GLN A 111 -12.08 -10.70 -1.46
N SER A 112 -12.85 -11.61 -0.84
CA SER A 112 -14.13 -11.26 -0.22
C SER A 112 -13.96 -10.86 1.24
N SER A 113 -13.11 -11.59 1.98
CA SER A 113 -12.96 -11.41 3.43
C SER A 113 -11.70 -10.64 3.84
N GLY A 114 -10.75 -10.42 2.93
CA GLY A 114 -9.44 -9.85 3.25
C GLY A 114 -8.55 -10.75 4.10
N LYS A 115 -8.96 -12.01 4.33
CA LYS A 115 -8.18 -12.96 5.14
C LYS A 115 -6.96 -13.46 4.37
N LEU A 116 -5.86 -13.64 5.10
CA LEU A 116 -4.65 -14.24 4.55
C LEU A 116 -4.89 -15.72 4.20
N ILE A 117 -4.67 -16.07 2.94
CA ILE A 117 -4.64 -17.45 2.45
C ILE A 117 -3.25 -18.04 2.67
N SER A 118 -2.19 -17.28 2.35
CA SER A 118 -0.81 -17.71 2.54
C SER A 118 0.16 -16.53 2.59
N SER A 119 1.31 -16.74 3.25
CA SER A 119 2.48 -15.86 3.22
C SER A 119 3.74 -16.73 3.11
N ARG A 120 4.59 -16.45 2.13
CA ARG A 120 5.80 -17.23 1.80
C ARG A 120 6.90 -16.31 1.25
N SER A 121 8.13 -16.81 1.26
CA SER A 121 9.27 -16.21 0.57
C SER A 121 10.04 -17.26 -0.22
N PHE A 122 10.68 -16.81 -1.30
CA PHE A 122 11.47 -17.63 -2.20
C PHE A 122 12.75 -16.90 -2.60
N ASP A 123 13.88 -17.34 -2.04
CA ASP A 123 15.21 -16.83 -2.38
C ASP A 123 15.62 -17.31 -3.78
N THR A 124 15.11 -16.63 -4.80
CA THR A 124 15.33 -17.00 -6.21
C THR A 124 16.78 -16.78 -6.66
N ALA A 125 17.55 -15.96 -5.95
CA ALA A 125 18.97 -15.76 -6.20
C ALA A 125 19.83 -16.95 -5.73
N ARG A 126 19.45 -17.60 -4.62
CA ARG A 126 20.21 -18.71 -4.04
C ARG A 126 20.11 -20.02 -4.83
N ALA A 127 18.93 -20.36 -5.35
CA ALA A 127 18.73 -21.64 -6.03
C ALA A 127 17.61 -21.58 -7.07
N ARG A 128 17.86 -22.16 -8.26
CA ARG A 128 16.86 -22.28 -9.33
C ARG A 128 15.58 -22.99 -8.87
N GLY A 129 15.69 -23.94 -7.94
CA GLY A 129 14.52 -24.61 -7.36
C GLY A 129 13.51 -23.67 -6.71
N ASN A 130 13.96 -22.54 -6.15
CA ASN A 130 13.07 -21.55 -5.52
C ASN A 130 12.20 -20.82 -6.56
N SER A 131 12.69 -20.67 -7.80
CA SER A 131 11.88 -20.15 -8.91
C SER A 131 10.71 -21.09 -9.25
N ILE A 132 10.96 -22.41 -9.22
CA ILE A 132 9.93 -23.43 -9.45
C ILE A 132 8.90 -23.42 -8.31
N TRP A 133 9.34 -23.29 -7.06
CA TRP A 133 8.43 -23.21 -5.92
C TRP A 133 7.58 -21.94 -5.94
N LEU A 134 8.16 -20.79 -6.30
CA LEU A 134 7.40 -19.55 -6.51
C LEU A 134 6.35 -19.71 -7.62
N GLN A 135 6.73 -20.31 -8.76
CA GLN A 135 5.80 -20.58 -9.85
C GLN A 135 4.65 -21.49 -9.38
N ARG A 136 4.95 -22.54 -8.63
CA ARG A 136 3.93 -23.45 -8.05
C ARG A 136 3.03 -22.74 -7.05
N GLN A 137 3.58 -21.84 -6.23
CA GLN A 137 2.80 -21.01 -5.32
C GLN A 137 1.80 -20.15 -6.10
N ILE A 138 2.23 -19.47 -7.16
CA ILE A 138 1.36 -18.66 -8.02
C ILE A 138 0.30 -19.51 -8.74
N ALA A 139 0.69 -20.70 -9.21
CA ALA A 139 -0.23 -21.62 -9.89
C ALA A 139 -1.26 -22.23 -8.94
N GLY A 140 -0.88 -22.51 -7.69
CA GLY A 140 -1.75 -23.09 -6.66
C GLY A 140 -2.63 -22.09 -5.91
N THR A 141 -2.42 -20.78 -6.12
CA THR A 141 -3.30 -19.74 -5.59
C THR A 141 -4.71 -19.86 -6.20
N PRO A 142 -5.78 -19.80 -5.39
CA PRO A 142 -7.16 -19.82 -5.90
C PRO A 142 -7.44 -18.69 -6.88
N GLU A 143 -8.22 -18.97 -7.93
CA GLU A 143 -8.70 -17.95 -8.87
C GLU A 143 -9.48 -16.85 -8.15
N GLY A 144 -9.26 -15.59 -8.57
CA GLY A 144 -9.83 -14.41 -7.92
C GLY A 144 -9.14 -13.98 -6.61
N ALA A 145 -8.22 -14.77 -6.05
CA ALA A 145 -7.47 -14.32 -4.88
C ALA A 145 -6.56 -13.14 -5.23
N ILE A 146 -6.45 -12.19 -4.30
CA ILE A 146 -5.51 -11.08 -4.41
C ILE A 146 -4.11 -11.62 -4.12
N VAL A 147 -3.15 -11.29 -4.98
CA VAL A 147 -1.75 -11.71 -4.84
C VAL A 147 -0.87 -10.48 -4.76
N VAL A 148 -0.14 -10.38 -3.65
CA VAL A 148 0.83 -9.32 -3.41
C VAL A 148 2.23 -9.92 -3.45
N LEU A 149 3.13 -9.30 -4.19
CA LEU A 149 4.50 -9.78 -4.37
C LEU A 149 5.48 -8.62 -4.23
N THR A 150 6.58 -8.84 -3.53
CA THR A 150 7.67 -7.87 -3.38
C THR A 150 9.02 -8.55 -3.50
N ALA A 151 9.95 -7.90 -4.21
CA ALA A 151 11.36 -8.28 -4.26
C ALA A 151 12.11 -7.68 -3.07
N LYS A 152 12.99 -8.45 -2.47
CA LYS A 152 13.98 -8.00 -1.49
C LYS A 152 15.36 -8.45 -1.92
N GLU A 153 16.31 -7.51 -2.01
CA GLU A 153 17.63 -7.72 -2.60
C GLU A 153 17.59 -8.27 -4.04
N LYS A 154 18.65 -8.96 -4.45
CA LYS A 154 18.78 -9.63 -5.75
C LYS A 154 17.73 -10.71 -5.95
N ASN A 155 17.13 -10.73 -7.14
CA ASN A 155 16.15 -11.72 -7.56
C ASN A 155 16.51 -12.30 -8.93
N ASN A 156 16.90 -13.58 -8.96
CA ASN A 156 17.21 -14.31 -10.20
C ASN A 156 16.09 -15.28 -10.58
N ALA A 157 14.83 -14.82 -10.49
CA ALA A 157 13.69 -15.64 -10.88
C ALA A 157 13.81 -16.04 -12.35
N THR A 158 13.53 -17.31 -12.66
CA THR A 158 13.60 -17.77 -14.05
C THR A 158 12.56 -17.08 -14.92
N LYS A 159 12.82 -16.99 -16.23
CA LYS A 159 11.88 -16.42 -17.20
C LYS A 159 10.47 -17.05 -17.11
N ASP A 160 10.39 -18.37 -16.93
CA ASP A 160 9.11 -19.08 -16.78
C ASP A 160 8.35 -18.68 -15.49
N THR A 161 9.09 -18.38 -14.42
CA THR A 161 8.52 -17.88 -13.16
C THR A 161 8.02 -16.46 -13.31
N LEU A 162 8.78 -15.60 -13.99
CA LEU A 162 8.35 -14.24 -14.29
C LEU A 162 7.13 -14.23 -15.22
N GLN A 163 7.03 -15.21 -16.12
CA GLN A 163 5.88 -15.35 -17.01
C GLN A 163 4.63 -15.73 -16.20
N ALA A 164 4.78 -16.55 -15.15
CA ALA A 164 3.67 -16.90 -14.27
C ALA A 164 3.08 -15.68 -13.53
N LEU A 165 3.85 -14.60 -13.33
CA LEU A 165 3.35 -13.34 -12.75
C LEU A 165 2.29 -12.68 -13.66
N GLN A 166 2.30 -12.96 -14.95
CA GLN A 166 1.24 -12.49 -15.85
C GLN A 166 -0.14 -13.02 -15.44
N SER A 167 -0.20 -14.20 -14.81
CA SER A 167 -1.46 -14.77 -14.30
C SER A 167 -2.02 -14.06 -13.06
N ILE A 168 -1.28 -13.12 -12.48
CA ILE A 168 -1.77 -12.24 -11.41
C ILE A 168 -1.97 -10.80 -11.93
N GLY A 169 -1.92 -10.61 -13.25
CA GLY A 169 -2.06 -9.31 -13.88
C GLY A 169 -0.78 -8.46 -13.93
N ALA A 170 0.36 -8.97 -13.46
CA ALA A 170 1.64 -8.29 -13.67
C ALA A 170 1.99 -8.26 -15.17
N THR A 171 2.90 -7.39 -15.53
CA THR A 171 3.58 -7.43 -16.81
C THR A 171 4.64 -8.55 -16.83
N PHE A 172 5.48 -8.54 -17.85
CA PHE A 172 6.63 -9.42 -17.97
C PHE A 172 7.94 -8.62 -17.92
N ALA A 173 7.94 -7.50 -17.19
CA ALA A 173 9.00 -6.51 -17.27
C ALA A 173 10.33 -6.96 -16.63
N MET A 174 10.34 -7.88 -15.67
CA MET A 174 11.56 -8.24 -14.94
C MET A 174 12.45 -9.27 -15.66
N THR A 175 12.22 -9.54 -16.95
CA THR A 175 12.91 -10.63 -17.68
C THR A 175 14.31 -10.30 -18.15
N GLU A 176 14.64 -9.01 -18.24
CA GLU A 176 15.97 -8.59 -18.68
C GLU A 176 16.99 -8.86 -17.57
N PRO A 177 18.17 -9.44 -17.87
CA PRO A 177 19.15 -9.83 -16.85
C PRO A 177 19.65 -8.70 -15.96
N ASP A 178 19.67 -7.46 -16.46
CA ASP A 178 20.09 -6.26 -15.74
C ASP A 178 19.04 -5.76 -14.72
N ARG A 179 17.83 -6.34 -14.73
CA ARG A 179 16.74 -6.02 -13.81
C ARG A 179 16.71 -6.94 -12.58
N ALA A 180 17.61 -7.91 -12.48
CA ALA A 180 17.69 -8.81 -11.33
C ALA A 180 17.91 -8.08 -9.99
N ASP A 181 18.46 -6.86 -10.06
CA ASP A 181 18.82 -6.03 -8.90
C ASP A 181 17.79 -4.92 -8.67
N TRP A 182 16.79 -4.80 -9.55
CA TRP A 182 15.73 -3.81 -9.43
C TRP A 182 14.78 -4.16 -8.30
N SER A 183 14.19 -3.13 -7.73
CA SER A 183 12.99 -3.31 -6.94
C SER A 183 11.84 -3.78 -7.84
N HIS A 184 10.91 -4.51 -7.24
CA HIS A 184 9.72 -4.98 -7.91
C HIS A 184 8.63 -5.24 -6.89
N CYS A 185 7.47 -4.62 -7.05
CA CYS A 185 6.27 -4.95 -6.31
C CYS A 185 5.05 -5.03 -7.22
N VAL A 186 4.14 -5.93 -6.85
CA VAL A 186 2.89 -6.18 -7.56
C VAL A 186 1.78 -6.31 -6.51
N ILE A 187 0.66 -5.62 -6.71
CA ILE A 187 -0.64 -5.95 -6.13
C ILE A 187 -1.55 -6.32 -7.29
N GLY A 188 -1.85 -7.61 -7.41
CA GLY A 188 -2.58 -8.17 -8.53
C GLY A 188 -3.66 -9.14 -8.09
N VAL A 189 -4.34 -9.75 -9.05
CA VAL A 189 -5.42 -10.72 -8.81
C VAL A 189 -5.19 -11.95 -9.66
N LYS A 190 -5.25 -13.13 -9.04
CA LYS A 190 -5.15 -14.40 -9.75
C LYS A 190 -6.26 -14.51 -10.81
N GLY A 191 -5.85 -14.70 -12.06
CA GLY A 191 -6.73 -14.74 -13.24
C GLY A 191 -6.86 -13.41 -13.97
N ALA A 192 -6.27 -12.32 -13.47
CA ALA A 192 -6.33 -11.02 -14.14
C ALA A 192 -5.49 -10.98 -15.42
N ASN A 193 -5.93 -10.16 -16.37
CA ASN A 193 -5.21 -9.97 -17.63
C ASN A 193 -3.82 -9.35 -17.39
N PRO A 194 -2.78 -9.76 -18.13
CA PRO A 194 -1.44 -9.19 -17.94
C PRO A 194 -1.43 -7.67 -18.12
N GLY A 195 -0.70 -6.96 -17.25
CA GLY A 195 -0.61 -5.50 -17.24
C GLY A 195 -1.80 -4.77 -16.59
N THR A 196 -2.69 -5.47 -15.89
CA THR A 196 -3.82 -4.85 -15.16
C THR A 196 -3.59 -4.69 -13.67
N ALA A 197 -2.56 -5.34 -13.11
CA ALA A 197 -2.19 -5.19 -11.70
C ALA A 197 -1.59 -3.81 -11.41
N LEU A 198 -1.58 -3.41 -10.14
CA LEU A 198 -0.71 -2.34 -9.67
C LEU A 198 0.71 -2.89 -9.59
N GLU A 199 1.56 -2.48 -10.52
CA GLU A 199 2.94 -2.95 -10.61
C GLU A 199 3.89 -1.76 -10.67
N MET A 200 4.96 -1.84 -9.89
CA MET A 200 6.06 -0.89 -9.96
C MET A 200 7.38 -1.67 -9.85
N TYR A 201 8.34 -1.28 -10.69
CA TYR A 201 9.69 -1.83 -10.70
C TYR A 201 10.68 -0.77 -11.15
N GLY A 202 11.94 -0.91 -10.75
CA GLY A 202 12.99 -0.01 -11.20
C GLY A 202 14.27 -0.05 -10.37
N PRO A 203 15.28 0.76 -10.74
CA PRO A 203 16.56 0.84 -10.01
C PRO A 203 16.47 1.63 -8.68
N ALA A 204 15.33 2.28 -8.41
CA ALA A 204 14.99 2.91 -7.14
C ALA A 204 14.03 2.00 -6.34
N ALA A 205 13.70 2.35 -5.10
CA ALA A 205 12.67 1.62 -4.36
C ALA A 205 11.30 1.75 -5.06
N SER A 206 10.53 0.65 -5.06
CA SER A 206 9.18 0.60 -5.64
C SER A 206 8.14 0.43 -4.55
N PHE A 207 6.97 1.02 -4.75
CA PHE A 207 5.82 0.84 -3.89
C PHE A 207 4.52 0.75 -4.71
N ALA A 208 3.58 -0.02 -4.20
CA ALA A 208 2.22 -0.14 -4.72
C ALA A 208 1.25 -0.15 -3.54
N GLN A 209 0.08 0.44 -3.72
CA GLN A 209 -0.91 0.55 -2.65
C GLN A 209 -2.34 0.57 -3.20
N VAL A 210 -3.26 -0.02 -2.45
CA VAL A 210 -4.71 0.05 -2.69
C VAL A 210 -5.40 0.11 -1.34
N PHE A 211 -6.50 0.86 -1.25
CA PHE A 211 -7.26 0.99 -0.02
C PHE A 211 -8.50 0.10 -0.04
N GLY A 212 -8.91 -0.41 1.12
CA GLY A 212 -10.17 -1.16 1.24
C GLY A 212 -11.39 -0.26 1.04
N PRO A 213 -12.59 -0.84 0.90
CA PRO A 213 -13.83 -0.07 0.84
C PRO A 213 -13.94 0.82 2.08
N ARG A 214 -14.34 2.07 1.87
CA ARG A 214 -14.72 2.98 2.95
C ARG A 214 -16.24 2.96 3.09
N GLU A 215 -16.76 2.83 4.32
CA GLU A 215 -18.20 2.86 4.60
C GLU A 215 -18.82 4.26 4.40
N CYS A 216 -18.01 5.28 4.09
CA CYS A 216 -18.57 6.61 3.87
C CYS A 216 -19.26 6.65 2.50
N GLY A 217 -20.38 7.34 2.41
CA GLY A 217 -20.96 7.70 1.11
C GLY A 217 -20.04 8.66 0.34
N SER A 218 -20.45 9.02 -0.88
CA SER A 218 -19.64 9.81 -1.81
C SER A 218 -19.76 11.33 -1.58
N SER A 219 -20.68 11.80 -0.74
CA SER A 219 -20.88 13.24 -0.49
C SER A 219 -20.10 13.78 0.72
N ASP A 220 -19.72 15.06 0.67
CA ASP A 220 -19.06 15.75 1.80
C ASP A 220 -19.85 15.61 3.12
N SER A 221 -21.19 15.59 3.07
CA SER A 221 -22.03 15.39 4.26
C SER A 221 -21.94 13.97 4.83
N GLU A 222 -21.90 12.95 3.98
CA GLU A 222 -21.74 11.55 4.40
C GLU A 222 -20.34 11.31 4.96
N ILE A 223 -19.31 11.86 4.31
CA ILE A 223 -17.92 11.81 4.79
C ILE A 223 -17.80 12.50 6.16
N LYS A 224 -18.34 13.71 6.32
CA LYS A 224 -18.31 14.46 7.60
C LYS A 224 -19.04 13.71 8.72
N ALA A 225 -20.19 13.11 8.42
CA ALA A 225 -20.94 12.31 9.40
C ALA A 225 -20.17 11.04 9.81
N TRP A 226 -19.61 10.32 8.84
CA TRP A 226 -18.80 9.13 9.08
C TRP A 226 -17.55 9.45 9.90
N LEU A 227 -16.81 10.49 9.53
CA LEU A 227 -15.62 10.94 10.25
C LEU A 227 -15.93 11.29 11.71
N THR A 228 -17.03 12.02 11.94
CA THR A 228 -17.47 12.39 13.30
C THR A 228 -17.77 11.14 14.14
N LYS A 229 -18.47 10.16 13.57
CA LYS A 229 -18.76 8.89 14.25
C LYS A 229 -17.45 8.14 14.57
N ARG A 230 -16.54 8.01 13.60
CA ARG A 230 -15.28 7.29 13.75
C ARG A 230 -14.35 7.94 14.76
N ALA A 231 -14.21 9.26 14.76
CA ALA A 231 -13.37 9.99 15.71
C ALA A 231 -13.84 9.77 17.16
N ARG A 232 -15.17 9.77 17.38
CA ARG A 232 -15.77 9.45 18.69
C ARG A 232 -15.49 8.02 19.12
N GLU A 233 -15.70 7.04 18.24
CA GLU A 233 -15.47 5.62 18.52
C GLU A 233 -14.00 5.31 18.83
N LYS A 234 -13.09 5.87 18.03
CA LYS A 234 -11.63 5.68 18.17
C LYS A 234 -11.02 6.55 19.27
N LYS A 235 -11.77 7.52 19.80
CA LYS A 235 -11.34 8.52 20.77
C LYS A 235 -10.05 9.24 20.35
N ARG A 236 -9.92 9.50 19.05
CA ARG A 236 -8.78 10.21 18.44
C ARG A 236 -9.23 10.97 17.18
N PRO A 237 -8.49 12.02 16.75
CA PRO A 237 -8.77 12.70 15.50
C PRO A 237 -8.67 11.76 14.29
N VAL A 238 -9.56 11.95 13.32
CA VAL A 238 -9.59 11.20 12.05
C VAL A 238 -9.66 12.20 10.91
N ALA A 239 -8.77 12.08 9.93
CA ALA A 239 -8.72 12.93 8.76
C ALA A 239 -9.03 12.16 7.48
N TRP A 240 -9.96 12.65 6.69
CA TRP A 240 -10.22 12.19 5.32
C TRP A 240 -9.34 12.93 4.34
N VAL A 241 -8.61 12.19 3.52
CA VAL A 241 -7.60 12.69 2.60
C VAL A 241 -7.98 12.29 1.18
N SER A 242 -8.30 13.28 0.33
CA SER A 242 -8.69 13.01 -1.06
C SER A 242 -7.52 12.88 -2.03
N GLY A 243 -6.31 13.26 -1.62
CA GLY A 243 -5.10 13.17 -2.45
C GLY A 243 -3.82 13.09 -1.62
N THR A 244 -2.70 13.51 -2.18
CA THR A 244 -1.37 13.43 -1.54
C THR A 244 -0.53 14.68 -1.67
N ASP A 245 -0.98 15.64 -2.46
CA ASP A 245 -0.34 16.93 -2.54
C ASP A 245 -0.40 17.58 -1.14
N PRO A 246 0.70 18.19 -0.66
CA PRO A 246 0.69 18.96 0.59
C PRO A 246 -0.45 19.97 0.69
N ASP A 247 -0.90 20.51 -0.45
CA ASP A 247 -1.99 21.48 -0.59
C ASP A 247 -3.37 20.83 -0.76
N ASP A 248 -3.46 19.49 -0.86
CA ASP A 248 -4.73 18.79 -0.98
C ASP A 248 -5.59 19.01 0.27
N ARG A 249 -6.86 19.36 0.01
CA ARG A 249 -7.87 19.56 1.05
C ARG A 249 -8.13 18.26 1.80
N ILE A 250 -8.12 18.33 3.13
CA ILE A 250 -8.50 17.23 4.01
C ILE A 250 -9.60 17.67 4.98
N LEU A 251 -10.40 16.70 5.42
CA LEU A 251 -11.45 16.90 6.43
C LEU A 251 -11.03 16.22 7.73
N VAL A 252 -10.84 16.97 8.81
CA VAL A 252 -10.40 16.44 10.10
C VAL A 252 -11.53 16.48 11.11
N ALA A 253 -12.00 15.32 11.57
CA ALA A 253 -12.95 15.21 12.67
C ALA A 253 -12.26 14.98 14.01
N TRP A 254 -12.81 15.61 15.04
CA TRP A 254 -12.33 15.50 16.42
C TRP A 254 -13.27 14.63 17.27
N PRO A 255 -12.75 13.92 18.28
CA PRO A 255 -13.56 13.11 19.22
C PRO A 255 -14.59 13.93 19.99
#